data_AF-A0AAE3T8U2-F1
#
_entry.id   AF-A0AAE3T8U2-F1
#
_cell.length_a   1.000
_cell.length_b   1.000
_cell.length_c   1.000
_cell.angle_alpha   90.00
_cell.angle_beta   90.00
_cell.angle_gamma   90.00
#
_symmetry.space_group_name_H-M   'P 1'
#
loop_
_entity.id
_entity.type
_entity.pdbx_description
1 polymer ?
#
loop_
_entity_poly.entity_id
_entity_poly.type
_entity_poly.pdbx_seq_one_letter_code
_entity_poly.pdbx_strand_id
1 'polypeptide(L)'
;MSTRTLAALAALGLTAGAASAADPTLGTTLGTDAGAIADALTAEAYEMTRYTVTGDRIDVTAIRDDARLDLVVDATTGEVIGLQAGLRRGAPDRAGLDDAAIREMIAAEGYQITRYERERGEIEIYATRDGRRWELKVDPLTGHILRSEGDS
;
A
#
# COMPACT_ATOMS: atom_id res chain seq x y z
N MET A 1 47.19 -51.31 1.26
CA MET A 1 47.01 -49.84 1.15
C MET A 1 45.60 -49.58 0.67
N SER A 2 44.92 -48.68 1.36
CA SER A 2 43.49 -48.43 1.31
C SER A 2 42.94 -47.92 -0.02
N THR A 3 41.70 -48.32 -0.26
CA THR A 3 40.64 -47.78 -1.13
C THR A 3 40.70 -46.27 -1.39
N ARG A 4 40.48 -45.86 -2.64
CA ARG A 4 39.89 -44.55 -2.98
C ARG A 4 38.90 -44.65 -4.13
N THR A 5 37.64 -44.76 -3.72
CA THR A 5 36.42 -44.41 -4.45
C THR A 5 36.51 -42.98 -4.97
N LEU A 6 36.20 -42.74 -6.25
CA LEU A 6 35.85 -41.40 -6.76
C LEU A 6 34.37 -41.40 -7.10
N ALA A 7 33.62 -40.72 -6.25
CA ALA A 7 32.19 -40.48 -6.36
C ALA A 7 31.91 -39.34 -7.36
N ALA A 8 30.71 -39.42 -7.93
CA ALA A 8 30.14 -38.59 -8.97
C ALA A 8 30.08 -37.09 -8.65
N LEU A 9 30.20 -36.26 -9.68
CA LEU A 9 29.56 -34.94 -9.71
C LEU A 9 28.41 -35.02 -10.72
N ALA A 10 27.20 -35.27 -10.21
CA ALA A 10 25.98 -35.04 -10.95
C ALA A 10 25.73 -33.53 -10.97
N ALA A 11 25.81 -32.93 -12.16
CA ALA A 11 25.33 -31.58 -12.40
C ALA A 11 23.80 -31.58 -12.30
N LEU A 12 23.27 -31.16 -11.15
CA LEU A 12 21.85 -30.81 -11.01
C LEU A 12 21.71 -29.33 -11.37
N GLY A 13 21.24 -29.09 -12.59
CA GLY A 13 20.75 -27.79 -13.00
C GLY A 13 19.55 -27.40 -12.12
N LEU A 14 19.72 -26.38 -11.31
CA LEU A 14 18.59 -25.59 -10.85
C LEU A 14 18.32 -24.54 -11.94
N THR A 15 17.45 -24.86 -12.89
CA THR A 15 16.66 -23.82 -13.53
C THR A 15 15.72 -23.28 -12.47
N ALA A 16 16.15 -22.25 -11.75
CA ALA A 16 15.21 -21.39 -11.04
C ALA A 16 14.31 -20.80 -12.13
N GLY A 17 13.12 -21.38 -12.27
CA GLY A 17 12.06 -20.74 -13.03
C GLY A 17 11.87 -19.37 -12.38
N ALA A 18 12.15 -18.32 -13.15
CA ALA A 18 11.68 -16.99 -12.80
C ALA A 18 10.15 -17.11 -12.76
N ALA A 19 9.60 -17.31 -11.57
CA ALA A 19 8.27 -16.83 -11.31
C ALA A 19 8.35 -15.36 -11.70
N SER A 20 7.62 -14.95 -12.74
CA SER A 20 7.35 -13.54 -12.95
C SER A 20 6.64 -13.10 -11.69
N ALA A 21 7.45 -12.59 -10.79
CA ALA A 21 7.05 -11.97 -9.55
C ALA A 21 6.08 -10.87 -10.00
N ALA A 22 4.81 -11.06 -9.61
CA ALA A 22 3.75 -10.15 -9.99
C ALA A 22 3.78 -9.03 -8.97
N ASP A 23 3.85 -7.78 -9.45
CA ASP A 23 3.81 -6.61 -8.59
C ASP A 23 2.71 -6.76 -7.52
N PRO A 24 2.98 -6.38 -6.25
CA PRO A 24 1.97 -6.44 -5.21
C PRO A 24 0.68 -5.79 -5.69
N THR A 25 -0.47 -6.37 -5.33
CA THR A 25 -1.78 -5.83 -5.69
C THR A 25 -2.56 -5.47 -4.45
N LEU A 26 -3.62 -4.66 -4.59
CA LEU A 26 -4.57 -4.46 -3.50
C LEU A 26 -5.15 -5.82 -3.08
N GLY A 27 -5.22 -6.06 -1.77
CA GLY A 27 -5.64 -7.32 -1.19
C GLY A 27 -4.56 -8.39 -1.07
N THR A 28 -3.33 -8.14 -1.55
CA THR A 28 -2.20 -9.06 -1.34
C THR A 28 -1.77 -9.00 0.13
N THR A 29 -1.57 -10.16 0.78
CA THR A 29 -1.03 -10.24 2.15
C THR A 29 0.50 -10.27 2.10
N LEU A 30 1.16 -9.23 2.63
CA LEU A 30 2.62 -9.12 2.73
C LEU A 30 3.16 -9.43 4.13
N GLY A 31 2.29 -9.48 5.14
CA GLY A 31 2.65 -9.68 6.55
C GLY A 31 2.54 -8.40 7.37
N THR A 32 2.71 -8.52 8.69
CA THR A 32 2.48 -7.40 9.65
C THR A 32 3.77 -6.83 10.24
N ASP A 33 4.93 -7.38 9.89
CA ASP A 33 6.22 -6.91 10.35
C ASP A 33 7.16 -6.57 9.19
N ALA A 34 8.18 -5.76 9.49
CA ALA A 34 9.13 -5.28 8.50
C ALA A 34 9.91 -6.40 7.80
N GLY A 35 10.18 -7.51 8.48
CA GLY A 35 10.91 -8.64 7.90
C GLY A 35 10.06 -9.37 6.86
N ALA A 36 8.84 -9.74 7.22
CA ALA A 36 7.91 -10.39 6.31
C ALA A 36 7.62 -9.55 5.05
N ILE A 37 7.40 -8.24 5.25
CA ILE A 37 7.14 -7.32 4.13
C ILE A 37 8.39 -7.15 3.27
N ALA A 38 9.58 -7.03 3.87
CA ALA A 38 10.83 -6.93 3.11
C ALA A 38 11.11 -8.20 2.29
N ASP A 39 10.87 -9.38 2.86
CA ASP A 39 11.06 -10.66 2.17
C ASP A 39 10.11 -10.78 0.98
N ALA A 40 8.83 -10.39 1.16
CA ALA A 40 7.85 -10.38 0.09
C ALA A 40 8.23 -9.40 -1.03
N LEU A 41 8.68 -8.19 -0.68
CA LEU A 41 9.16 -7.20 -1.66
C LEU A 41 10.44 -7.65 -2.37
N THR A 42 11.36 -8.31 -1.67
CA THR A 42 12.61 -8.79 -2.24
C THR A 42 12.36 -9.92 -3.23
N ALA A 43 11.37 -10.78 -3.00
CA ALA A 43 10.93 -11.78 -3.97
C ALA A 43 10.47 -11.14 -5.30
N GLU A 44 9.96 -9.91 -5.22
CA GLU A 44 9.48 -9.08 -6.33
C GLU A 44 10.56 -8.13 -6.91
N ALA A 45 11.81 -8.31 -6.48
CA ALA A 45 12.97 -7.47 -6.80
C ALA A 45 12.82 -5.99 -6.36
N TYR A 46 11.93 -5.71 -5.40
CA TYR A 46 11.83 -4.42 -4.74
C TYR A 46 12.72 -4.37 -3.49
N GLU A 47 13.50 -3.30 -3.35
CA GLU A 47 14.24 -2.96 -2.14
C GLU A 47 13.40 -2.01 -1.27
N MET A 48 13.02 -2.46 -0.06
CA MET A 48 12.31 -1.62 0.90
C MET A 48 13.23 -0.51 1.44
N THR A 49 12.83 0.75 1.28
CA THR A 49 13.58 1.94 1.71
C THR A 49 12.92 2.74 2.81
N ARG A 50 11.63 2.50 3.07
CA ARG A 50 10.92 3.06 4.21
C ARG A 50 9.92 2.07 4.76
N TYR A 51 9.81 2.05 6.08
CA TYR A 51 8.81 1.33 6.85
C TYR A 51 8.39 2.22 8.01
N THR A 52 7.09 2.47 8.17
CA THR A 52 6.57 3.30 9.26
C THR A 52 5.24 2.74 9.72
N VAL A 53 5.14 2.42 11.01
CA VAL A 53 3.87 1.97 11.60
C VAL A 53 3.19 3.17 12.23
N THR A 54 1.94 3.41 11.86
CA THR A 54 1.10 4.47 12.41
C THR A 54 -0.24 3.88 12.79
N GLY A 55 -0.46 3.60 14.08
CA GLY A 55 -1.72 3.01 14.54
C GLY A 55 -1.96 1.63 13.91
N ASP A 56 -3.01 1.53 13.11
CA ASP A 56 -3.48 0.33 12.42
C ASP A 56 -2.93 0.16 11.00
N ARG A 57 -2.00 1.02 10.56
CA ARG A 57 -1.38 0.94 9.23
C ARG A 57 0.14 0.89 9.25
N ILE A 58 0.69 0.31 8.19
CA ILE A 58 2.11 0.27 7.88
C ILE A 58 2.31 0.94 6.53
N ASP A 59 3.01 2.07 6.53
CA ASP A 59 3.42 2.79 5.33
C ASP A 59 4.79 2.28 4.87
N VAL A 60 4.85 1.77 3.64
CA VAL A 60 6.05 1.15 3.07
C VAL A 60 6.42 1.83 1.75
N THR A 61 7.70 2.14 1.58
CA THR A 61 8.25 2.54 0.28
C THR A 61 9.27 1.52 -0.15
N ALA A 62 9.16 1.05 -1.39
CA ALA A 62 10.12 0.17 -2.03
C ALA A 62 10.55 0.70 -3.39
N ILE A 63 11.71 0.27 -3.87
CA ILE A 63 12.27 0.70 -5.15
C ILE A 63 12.73 -0.53 -5.92
N ARG A 64 12.39 -0.59 -7.20
CA ARG A 64 12.92 -1.56 -8.17
C ARG A 64 13.40 -0.79 -9.38
N ASP A 65 14.69 -0.86 -9.67
CA ASP A 65 15.34 -0.04 -10.71
C ASP A 65 15.07 1.47 -10.52
N ASP A 66 14.25 2.06 -11.40
CA ASP A 66 13.83 3.47 -11.35
C ASP A 66 12.34 3.62 -10.97
N ALA A 67 11.66 2.51 -10.66
CA ALA A 67 10.29 2.48 -10.19
C ALA A 67 10.26 2.55 -8.67
N ARG A 68 9.47 3.48 -8.15
CA ARG A 68 9.10 3.55 -6.74
C ARG A 68 7.72 2.91 -6.55
N LEU A 69 7.60 2.10 -5.52
CA LEU A 69 6.36 1.51 -5.06
C LEU A 69 6.08 2.01 -3.63
N ASP A 70 4.95 2.68 -3.44
CA ASP A 70 4.45 3.05 -2.13
C ASP A 70 3.24 2.16 -1.79
N LEU A 71 3.26 1.56 -0.61
CA LEU A 71 2.23 0.64 -0.12
C LEU A 71 1.72 1.11 1.23
N VAL A 72 0.43 0.89 1.45
CA VAL A 72 -0.20 0.93 2.76
C VAL A 72 -0.69 -0.47 3.08
N VAL A 73 -0.20 -1.02 4.18
CA VAL A 73 -0.54 -2.36 4.65
C VAL A 73 -1.31 -2.24 5.96
N ASP A 74 -2.41 -2.96 6.10
CA ASP A 74 -3.14 -3.08 7.37
C ASP A 74 -2.25 -3.78 8.40
N ALA A 75 -1.98 -3.13 9.53
CA ALA A 75 -1.05 -3.61 10.55
C ALA A 75 -1.56 -4.83 11.32
N THR A 76 -2.85 -5.15 11.21
CA THR A 76 -3.49 -6.28 11.91
C THR A 76 -3.45 -7.54 11.06
N THR A 77 -3.75 -7.41 9.78
CA THR A 77 -3.94 -8.50 8.83
C THR A 77 -2.75 -8.70 7.89
N GLY A 78 -1.95 -7.65 7.67
CA GLY A 78 -0.84 -7.65 6.73
C GLY A 78 -1.28 -7.50 5.28
N GLU A 79 -2.54 -7.11 5.05
CA GLU A 79 -3.13 -6.92 3.72
C GLU A 79 -2.77 -5.56 3.14
N VAL A 80 -2.40 -5.51 1.85
CA VAL A 80 -2.20 -4.25 1.12
C VAL A 80 -3.56 -3.59 0.90
N ILE A 81 -3.80 -2.50 1.61
CA ILE A 81 -5.02 -1.68 1.52
C ILE A 81 -4.84 -0.41 0.67
N GLY A 82 -3.60 -0.09 0.29
CA GLY A 82 -3.29 1.02 -0.62
C GLY A 82 -2.00 0.77 -1.41
N LEU A 83 -1.96 1.19 -2.66
CA LEU A 83 -0.81 0.97 -3.55
C LEU A 83 -0.63 2.11 -4.56
N GLN A 84 0.63 2.53 -4.77
CA GLN A 84 1.02 3.49 -5.79
C GLN A 84 2.38 3.13 -6.41
N ALA A 85 2.40 2.87 -7.72
CA ALA A 85 3.63 2.68 -8.49
C ALA A 85 3.92 3.92 -9.36
N GLY A 86 5.15 4.44 -9.33
CA GLY A 86 5.56 5.61 -10.12
C GLY A 86 7.02 5.58 -10.56
N LEU A 87 7.32 6.13 -11.74
CA LEU A 87 8.69 6.33 -12.23
C LEU A 87 9.34 7.52 -11.51
N ARG A 88 10.61 7.41 -11.11
CA ARG A 88 11.37 8.51 -10.49
C ARG A 88 11.74 9.59 -11.51
N ARG A 89 10.82 10.52 -11.80
CA ARG A 89 11.20 11.85 -12.29
C ARG A 89 10.16 12.93 -11.97
N GLY A 90 10.57 13.90 -11.16
CA GLY A 90 9.76 15.06 -10.77
C GLY A 90 8.86 14.75 -9.58
N ALA A 91 8.60 15.74 -8.72
CA ALA A 91 7.72 15.60 -7.57
C ALA A 91 6.43 14.85 -7.96
N PRO A 92 5.96 13.88 -7.16
CA PRO A 92 4.81 13.09 -7.54
C PRO A 92 3.63 14.03 -7.74
N ASP A 93 3.09 14.08 -8.95
CA ASP A 93 1.67 14.35 -9.13
C ASP A 93 0.97 13.26 -8.31
N ARG A 94 0.53 13.63 -7.10
CA ARG A 94 -0.16 12.75 -6.16
C ARG A 94 -1.49 12.32 -6.78
N ALA A 95 -1.49 11.28 -7.61
CA ALA A 95 -2.70 10.60 -8.01
C ALA A 95 -3.17 9.76 -6.81
N GLY A 96 -3.93 10.38 -5.93
CA GLY A 96 -4.68 9.68 -4.89
C GLY A 96 -5.84 8.87 -5.48
N LEU A 97 -6.70 8.29 -4.63
CA LEU A 97 -7.98 7.75 -5.07
C LEU A 97 -8.73 8.80 -5.89
N ASP A 98 -9.46 8.33 -6.90
CA ASP A 98 -10.36 9.20 -7.64
C ASP A 98 -11.51 9.66 -6.74
N ASP A 99 -12.11 10.79 -7.08
CA ASP A 99 -13.15 11.40 -6.26
C ASP A 99 -14.40 10.51 -6.15
N ALA A 100 -14.63 9.58 -7.09
CA ALA A 100 -15.78 8.69 -7.06
C ALA A 100 -15.60 7.59 -6.00
N ALA A 101 -14.43 6.94 -5.98
CA ALA A 101 -14.07 5.95 -4.98
C ALA A 101 -14.13 6.53 -3.56
N ILE A 102 -13.62 7.76 -3.37
CA ILE A 102 -13.68 8.43 -2.07
C ILE A 102 -15.12 8.71 -1.65
N ARG A 103 -15.98 9.15 -2.58
CA ARG A 103 -17.41 9.38 -2.29
C ARG A 103 -18.12 8.08 -1.92
N GLU A 104 -17.83 6.98 -2.60
CA GLU A 104 -18.40 5.67 -2.29
C GLU A 104 -17.99 5.19 -0.89
N MET A 105 -16.71 5.31 -0.54
CA MET A 105 -16.21 4.95 0.80
C MET A 105 -16.91 5.76 1.90
N ILE A 106 -17.01 7.08 1.72
CA ILE A 106 -17.64 7.97 2.71
C ILE A 106 -19.15 7.71 2.80
N ALA A 107 -19.82 7.40 1.68
CA ALA A 107 -21.21 6.99 1.69
C ALA A 107 -21.42 5.64 2.39
N ALA A 108 -20.50 4.68 2.22
CA ALA A 108 -20.53 3.39 2.91
C ALA A 108 -20.42 3.52 4.43
N GLU A 109 -19.74 4.56 4.92
CA GLU A 109 -19.68 4.95 6.35
C GLU A 109 -20.98 5.61 6.87
N GLY A 110 -22.01 5.75 6.02
CA GLY A 110 -23.32 6.31 6.39
C GLY A 110 -23.40 7.84 6.29
N TYR A 111 -22.40 8.49 5.69
CA TYR A 111 -22.43 9.93 5.44
C TYR A 111 -23.11 10.25 4.11
N GLN A 112 -23.99 11.24 4.13
CA GLN A 112 -24.56 11.85 2.93
C GLN A 112 -23.76 13.09 2.59
N ILE A 113 -22.95 13.02 1.53
CA ILE A 113 -22.08 14.12 1.11
C ILE A 113 -22.91 15.27 0.57
N THR A 114 -22.70 16.47 1.11
CA THR A 114 -23.35 17.73 0.70
C THR A 114 -22.40 18.66 -0.06
N ARG A 115 -21.10 18.61 0.25
CA ARG A 115 -20.04 19.35 -0.46
C ARG A 115 -18.74 18.55 -0.42
N TYR A 116 -17.94 18.69 -1.47
CA TYR A 116 -16.67 17.99 -1.64
C TYR A 116 -15.68 18.94 -2.29
N GLU A 117 -14.53 19.14 -1.66
CA GLU A 117 -13.49 20.03 -2.13
C GLU A 117 -12.14 19.34 -2.07
N ARG A 118 -11.33 19.54 -3.12
CA ARG A 118 -9.96 19.05 -3.19
C ARG A 118 -9.05 20.25 -3.31
N GLU A 119 -8.21 20.49 -2.30
CA GLU A 119 -7.29 21.62 -2.29
C GLU A 119 -5.92 21.22 -1.74
N ARG A 120 -4.86 21.57 -2.47
CA ARG A 120 -3.44 21.44 -2.05
C ARG A 120 -3.02 20.11 -1.39
N GLY A 121 -3.65 18.99 -1.78
CA GLY A 121 -3.30 17.67 -1.28
C GLY A 121 -4.11 17.20 -0.07
N GLU A 122 -5.22 17.87 0.23
CA GLU A 122 -6.24 17.44 1.19
C GLU A 122 -7.60 17.40 0.49
N ILE A 123 -8.50 16.57 1.03
CA ILE A 123 -9.92 16.57 0.66
C ILE A 123 -10.72 16.99 1.88
N GLU A 124 -11.62 17.93 1.67
CA GLU A 124 -12.59 18.37 2.67
C GLU A 124 -13.99 18.01 2.21
N ILE A 125 -14.71 17.26 3.04
CA ILE A 125 -16.05 16.78 2.74
C ILE A 125 -16.99 17.29 3.81
N TYR A 126 -18.01 18.04 3.39
CA TYR A 126 -19.13 18.38 4.25
C TYR A 126 -20.22 17.35 4.03
N ALA A 127 -20.67 16.70 5.09
CA ALA A 127 -21.66 15.64 5.00
C ALA A 127 -22.69 15.68 6.14
N THR A 128 -23.80 14.97 5.97
CA THR A 128 -24.76 14.72 7.02
C THR A 128 -24.80 13.25 7.40
N ARG A 129 -24.82 12.95 8.70
CA ARG A 129 -24.98 11.59 9.25
C ARG A 129 -25.83 11.71 10.51
N ASP A 130 -26.86 10.88 10.61
CA ASP A 130 -27.82 10.89 11.72
C ASP A 130 -28.47 12.26 11.99
N GLY A 131 -28.75 13.02 10.93
CA GLY A 131 -29.35 14.36 11.00
C GLY A 131 -28.40 15.47 11.46
N ARG A 132 -27.12 15.17 11.72
CA ARG A 132 -26.09 16.15 12.11
C ARG A 132 -25.15 16.45 10.95
N ARG A 133 -24.61 17.67 10.90
CA ARG A 133 -23.61 18.09 9.92
C ARG A 133 -22.20 17.79 10.42
N TRP A 134 -21.34 17.40 9.49
CA TRP A 134 -19.95 17.04 9.72
C TRP A 134 -19.06 17.68 8.68
N GLU A 135 -17.90 18.17 9.11
CA GLU A 135 -16.74 18.44 8.27
C GLU A 135 -15.75 17.28 8.43
N LEU A 136 -15.37 16.66 7.32
CA LEU A 136 -14.44 15.54 7.27
C LEU A 136 -13.19 15.97 6.51
N LYS A 137 -12.02 15.83 7.13
CA LYS A 137 -10.74 15.88 6.41
C LYS A 137 -10.40 14.47 5.99
N VAL A 138 -10.20 14.27 4.70
CA VAL A 138 -10.00 12.96 4.09
C VAL A 138 -8.63 12.92 3.42
N ASP A 139 -7.93 11.83 3.66
CA ASP A 139 -6.67 11.53 3.00
C ASP A 139 -6.95 11.21 1.52
N PRO A 140 -6.38 11.97 0.57
CA PRO A 140 -6.65 11.74 -0.84
C PRO A 140 -6.06 10.45 -1.37
N LEU A 141 -5.04 9.87 -0.73
CA LEU A 141 -4.41 8.63 -1.16
C LEU A 141 -5.22 7.40 -0.75
N THR A 142 -5.87 7.46 0.41
CA THR A 142 -6.52 6.29 1.01
C THR A 142 -8.03 6.42 1.18
N GLY A 143 -8.59 7.62 1.06
CA GLY A 143 -10.01 7.87 1.31
C GLY A 143 -10.40 7.83 2.79
N HIS A 144 -9.46 7.60 3.71
CA HIS A 144 -9.72 7.59 5.14
C HIS A 144 -9.99 8.98 5.70
N ILE A 145 -10.93 9.05 6.64
CA ILE A 145 -11.21 10.26 7.41
C ILE A 145 -10.06 10.46 8.40
N LEU A 146 -9.24 11.48 8.17
CA LEU A 146 -8.16 11.92 9.06
C LEU A 146 -8.70 12.69 10.27
N ARG A 147 -9.80 13.41 10.09
CA ARG A 147 -10.47 14.20 11.15
C ARG A 147 -11.95 14.34 10.83
N SER A 148 -12.79 14.29 11.86
CA SER A 148 -14.21 14.59 11.78
C SER A 148 -14.59 15.64 12.84
N GLU A 149 -15.23 16.72 12.42
CA GLU A 149 -15.76 17.75 13.32
C GLU A 149 -17.26 17.92 13.08
N GLY A 150 -18.04 17.73 14.15
CA GLY A 150 -19.51 17.84 14.09
C GLY A 150 -19.96 19.23 14.50
N ASP A 151 -20.81 19.85 13.70
CA ASP A 151 -21.47 21.10 14.09
C ASP A 151 -22.42 20.80 15.26
N SER A 152 -22.30 21.60 16.33
CA SER A 152 -23.04 21.46 17.59
C SER A 152 -24.33 22.27 17.57
#